data_AF-A0A257NJ86-F1
#
_entry.id   AF-A0A257NJ86-F1
#
_cell.length_a   1.000
_cell.length_b   1.000
_cell.length_c   1.000
_cell.angle_alpha   90.00
_cell.angle_beta   90.00
_cell.angle_gamma   90.00
#
_symmetry.space_group_name_H-M   'P 1'
#
loop_
_entity.id
_entity.type
_entity.pdbx_description
1 polymer ?
#
loop_
_entity_poly.entity_id
_entity_poly.type
_entity_poly.pdbx_seq_one_letter_code
_entity_poly.pdbx_strand_id
1 'polypeptide(L)'
;MARLATVATVATDENGVVDEGVGAIEATPIIRWLQSVEGPVEQFNQTVVVDAPAGVTHADVVAVLQGLLDRHAMLRLRVDTDEAGAWSLTVPEPGSVAAHVQSVDVLSDEALVAGRSQLDPAAGVMLSAVWAESSSQLALIIHHLAVDGVSWRVLLEDLNIAWAQHHSGQPVALPAAGTSFARWSKLLSEHARDAAVVESAEAWRQVAATPAALPAVQAGDTYLTAQNLSVELDVETTRLLLGEVPAAFHAGVNDILLIAFGMALRELLGTQGPIGIDIEGHGRHEELGADVDLSRTVGWFTTKYPVALSVGGLDWSQIASGATALGSLVKAAKEQLRALPDPLTYGLLRYLNSEVAVGDSDPVIGFNYLGRMGGAAELSDEFWRLGADGLTSGAATVVAMPLAPTLELNSATIDTEAGPQLQANWTWAASAVDAAQIGRLNQLWFEALAGICAYVRGGGGGLTPSDLVPARLSQPQIDELEREHQIADVLPLTPLQQGLLFHTSISHGSSDDLGELYAVQLGVTLSGPLDAQRLHDAVQAVVRRHPHLVARFSDHYDQPVQIIPANPVVPWQYAELDGDDVDAQVERLCAAERA
;
A
#
# COMPACT_ATOMS: atom_id res chain seq x y z
N MET A 1 -4.01 13.96 -14.47
CA MET A 1 -3.03 15.04 -14.77
C MET A 1 -3.22 16.30 -13.92
N ALA A 2 -4.45 16.76 -13.62
CA ALA A 2 -4.65 17.96 -12.78
C ALA A 2 -4.06 17.86 -11.36
N ARG A 3 -4.16 16.69 -10.71
CA ARG A 3 -3.52 16.43 -9.40
C ARG A 3 -1.99 16.43 -9.43
N LEU A 4 -1.35 16.03 -10.54
CA LEU A 4 0.11 16.01 -10.64
C LEU A 4 0.69 17.43 -10.71
N ALA A 5 -0.02 18.37 -11.33
CA ALA A 5 0.42 19.76 -11.47
C ALA A 5 0.34 20.56 -10.16
N THR A 6 -0.51 20.16 -9.21
CA THR A 6 -0.62 20.79 -7.88
C THR A 6 0.49 20.39 -6.90
N VAL A 7 1.22 19.30 -7.18
CA VAL A 7 2.27 18.76 -6.28
C VAL A 7 3.66 18.85 -6.91
N ALA A 8 3.77 19.22 -8.19
CA ALA A 8 5.05 19.37 -8.86
C ALA A 8 5.78 20.62 -8.36
N THR A 9 6.78 20.43 -7.50
CA THR A 9 7.74 21.45 -7.10
C THR A 9 9.04 21.27 -7.89
N VAL A 10 9.76 22.37 -8.11
CA VAL A 10 11.12 22.31 -8.66
C VAL A 10 12.04 21.84 -7.54
N ALA A 11 12.66 20.68 -7.69
CA ALA A 11 13.69 20.22 -6.77
C ALA A 11 14.83 21.23 -6.77
N THR A 12 14.95 21.99 -5.67
CA THR A 12 16.13 22.78 -5.39
C THR A 12 17.12 21.88 -4.66
N ASP A 13 18.30 21.65 -5.25
CA ASP A 13 19.49 21.11 -4.57
C ASP A 13 19.94 22.11 -3.49
N GLU A 14 19.13 22.34 -2.46
CA GLU A 14 19.64 22.90 -1.22
C GLU A 14 20.34 21.76 -0.47
N ASN A 15 21.65 21.68 -0.69
CA ASN A 15 22.60 20.93 0.14
C ASN A 15 22.53 21.45 1.58
N GLY A 16 21.47 21.08 2.31
CA GLY A 16 21.39 21.19 3.75
C GLY A 16 22.49 20.35 4.40
N VAL A 17 22.83 20.67 5.65
CA VAL A 17 23.66 19.78 6.48
C VAL A 17 23.02 18.40 6.47
N VAL A 18 23.76 17.38 6.02
CA VAL A 18 23.29 15.99 6.02
C VAL A 18 22.88 15.63 7.43
N ASP A 19 21.62 15.26 7.60
CA ASP A 19 21.10 14.78 8.87
C ASP A 19 21.55 13.32 9.07
N GLU A 20 22.68 13.16 9.76
CA GLU A 20 23.30 11.85 10.04
C GLU A 20 22.46 10.98 11.01
N GLY A 21 21.37 11.51 11.59
CA GLY A 21 20.46 10.75 12.44
C GLY A 21 21.04 10.31 13.79
N VAL A 22 22.09 10.99 14.26
CA VAL A 22 22.77 10.71 15.55
C VAL A 22 22.15 11.54 16.67
N GLY A 23 22.14 10.99 17.89
CA GLY A 23 21.64 11.65 19.10
C GLY A 23 20.32 11.07 19.60
N ALA A 24 19.58 11.86 20.37
CA ALA A 24 18.32 11.44 20.97
C ALA A 24 17.23 11.27 19.90
N ILE A 25 16.42 10.22 20.05
CA ILE A 25 15.29 9.91 19.15
C ILE A 25 14.00 9.87 19.97
N GLU A 26 12.91 10.38 19.39
CA GLU A 26 11.60 10.26 20.01
C GLU A 26 10.99 8.89 19.68
N ALA A 27 10.41 8.22 20.67
CA ALA A 27 9.75 6.93 20.43
C ALA A 27 8.52 7.16 19.54
N THR A 28 8.56 6.60 18.33
CA THR A 28 7.44 6.61 17.37
C THR A 28 6.28 5.74 17.88
N PRO A 29 5.06 5.82 17.29
CA PRO A 29 3.92 5.05 17.76
C PRO A 29 4.19 3.55 17.88
N ILE A 30 4.89 2.96 16.91
CA ILE A 30 5.19 1.52 16.93
C ILE A 30 6.25 1.15 17.99
N ILE A 31 7.20 2.04 18.27
CA ILE A 31 8.17 1.85 19.36
C ILE A 31 7.46 1.96 20.71
N ARG A 32 6.52 2.90 20.88
CA ARG A 32 5.67 3.01 22.07
C ARG A 32 4.77 1.79 22.25
N TRP A 33 4.26 1.23 21.16
CA TRP A 33 3.53 -0.03 21.19
C TRP A 33 4.42 -1.17 21.71
N LEU A 34 5.63 -1.36 21.18
CA LEU A 34 6.53 -2.41 21.66
C LEU A 34 6.90 -2.21 23.13
N GLN A 35 7.14 -0.96 23.55
CA GLN A 35 7.39 -0.60 24.95
C GLN A 35 6.23 -1.02 25.88
N SER A 36 4.99 -1.03 25.38
CA SER A 36 3.81 -1.43 26.16
C SER A 36 3.62 -2.95 26.31
N VAL A 37 4.41 -3.76 25.59
CA VAL A 37 4.32 -5.23 25.66
C VAL A 37 4.97 -5.72 26.95
N GLU A 38 4.18 -6.43 27.78
CA GLU A 38 4.67 -7.05 29.01
C GLU A 38 5.40 -8.36 28.70
N GLY A 39 6.73 -8.35 28.66
CA GLY A 39 7.53 -9.55 28.46
C GLY A 39 8.92 -9.27 27.89
N PRO A 40 9.70 -10.32 27.56
CA PRO A 40 11.02 -10.14 26.96
C PRO A 40 10.85 -9.66 25.51
N VAL A 41 11.37 -8.48 25.21
CA VAL A 41 11.33 -7.86 23.87
C VAL A 41 12.72 -7.70 23.26
N GLU A 42 13.79 -7.97 24.01
CA GLU A 42 15.19 -7.71 23.66
C GLU A 42 15.70 -8.55 22.48
N GLN A 43 14.99 -9.64 22.16
CA GLN A 43 15.31 -10.52 21.04
C GLN A 43 14.27 -10.45 19.92
N PHE A 44 13.30 -9.53 19.98
CA PHE A 44 12.29 -9.37 18.94
C PHE A 44 12.95 -8.84 17.66
N ASN A 45 12.97 -9.66 16.61
CA ASN A 45 13.85 -9.45 15.45
C ASN A 45 13.18 -9.83 14.14
N GLN A 46 13.75 -9.34 13.04
CA GLN A 46 13.58 -9.89 11.70
C GLN A 46 14.89 -10.54 11.25
N THR A 47 14.80 -11.67 10.54
CA THR A 47 15.96 -12.41 10.05
C THR A 47 15.87 -12.67 8.55
N VAL A 48 16.95 -12.40 7.82
CA VAL A 48 17.09 -12.69 6.39
C VAL A 48 18.36 -13.51 6.17
N VAL A 49 18.27 -14.54 5.33
CA VAL A 49 19.43 -15.31 4.88
C VAL A 49 19.76 -14.91 3.44
N VAL A 50 21.02 -14.60 3.20
CA VAL A 50 21.55 -14.29 1.87
C VAL A 50 22.68 -15.24 1.49
N ASP A 51 22.70 -15.62 0.22
CA ASP A 51 23.79 -16.38 -0.38
C ASP A 51 24.86 -15.41 -0.88
N ALA A 52 26.10 -15.66 -0.47
CA ALA A 52 27.24 -14.83 -0.80
C ALA A 52 27.88 -15.21 -2.15
N PRO A 53 28.52 -14.24 -2.82
CA PRO A 53 29.40 -14.52 -3.96
C PRO A 53 30.52 -15.50 -3.63
N ALA A 54 30.99 -16.22 -4.65
CA ALA A 54 32.11 -17.13 -4.49
C ALA A 54 33.38 -16.40 -4.04
N GLY A 55 34.05 -16.95 -3.01
CA GLY A 55 35.32 -16.42 -2.50
C GLY A 55 35.19 -15.32 -1.45
N VAL A 56 33.98 -14.99 -1.00
CA VAL A 56 33.76 -14.14 0.17
C VAL A 56 34.38 -14.78 1.42
N THR A 57 35.16 -14.01 2.15
CA THR A 57 35.77 -14.43 3.43
C THR A 57 35.04 -13.79 4.62
N HIS A 58 35.24 -14.33 5.82
CA HIS A 58 34.73 -13.73 7.06
C HIS A 58 35.16 -12.26 7.22
N ALA A 59 36.40 -11.93 6.83
CA ALA A 59 36.89 -10.55 6.89
C ALA A 59 36.14 -9.60 5.96
N ASP A 60 35.72 -10.09 4.79
CA ASP A 60 34.90 -9.31 3.85
C ASP A 60 33.49 -9.07 4.40
N VAL A 61 32.90 -10.10 5.02
CA VAL A 61 31.59 -9.98 5.71
C VAL A 61 31.65 -8.91 6.79
N VAL A 62 32.67 -8.95 7.65
CA VAL A 62 32.86 -7.95 8.71
C VAL A 62 33.00 -6.55 8.13
N ALA A 63 33.80 -6.36 7.08
CA ALA A 63 34.02 -5.05 6.46
C ALA A 63 32.74 -4.46 5.85
N VAL A 64 31.97 -5.28 5.11
CA VAL A 64 30.72 -4.87 4.48
C VAL A 64 29.66 -4.54 5.53
N LEU A 65 29.51 -5.38 6.56
CA LEU A 65 28.55 -5.14 7.63
C LEU A 65 28.91 -3.93 8.49
N GLN A 66 30.21 -3.64 8.70
CA GLN A 66 30.62 -2.41 9.35
C GLN A 66 30.19 -1.18 8.54
N GLY A 67 30.31 -1.23 7.21
CA GLY A 67 29.83 -0.16 6.33
C GLY A 67 28.32 0.09 6.44
N LEU A 68 27.51 -0.96 6.52
CA LEU A 68 26.07 -0.86 6.78
C LEU A 68 25.78 -0.26 8.16
N LEU A 69 26.46 -0.78 9.19
CA LEU A 69 26.33 -0.27 10.56
C LEU A 69 26.68 1.20 10.64
N ASP A 70 27.72 1.67 9.97
CA ASP A 70 28.17 3.07 10.00
C ASP A 70 27.24 4.00 9.21
N ARG A 71 26.63 3.51 8.12
CA ARG A 71 25.68 4.28 7.32
C ARG A 71 24.30 4.40 7.98
N HIS A 72 23.75 3.29 8.46
CA HIS A 72 22.36 3.22 8.89
C HIS A 72 22.25 3.41 10.40
N ALA A 73 22.04 4.67 10.81
CA ALA A 73 21.94 5.13 12.20
C ALA A 73 21.15 4.20 13.13
N MET A 74 19.96 3.73 12.71
CA MET A 74 19.10 2.88 13.53
C MET A 74 19.70 1.50 13.85
N LEU A 75 20.65 1.00 13.06
CA LEU A 75 21.37 -0.24 13.39
C LEU A 75 22.35 -0.08 14.57
N ARG A 76 22.52 1.15 15.08
CA ARG A 76 23.32 1.45 16.28
C ARG A 76 22.47 1.99 17.43
N LEU A 77 21.14 2.01 17.28
CA LEU A 77 20.23 2.54 18.28
C LEU A 77 20.50 1.89 19.65
N ARG A 78 20.59 2.71 20.70
CA ARG A 78 20.61 2.27 22.10
C ARG A 78 19.27 2.55 22.75
N VAL A 79 18.81 1.59 23.54
CA VAL A 79 17.58 1.65 24.32
C VAL A 79 17.91 1.48 25.78
N ASP A 80 17.95 2.59 26.50
CA ASP A 80 18.08 2.58 27.96
C ASP A 80 16.68 2.59 28.58
N THR A 81 16.50 1.83 29.67
CA THR A 81 15.23 1.82 30.42
C THR A 81 15.48 2.44 31.79
N ASP A 82 14.68 3.43 32.16
CA ASP A 82 14.77 4.06 33.47
C ASP A 82 14.09 3.22 34.58
N GLU A 83 14.18 3.67 35.83
CA GLU A 83 13.57 2.99 36.99
C GLU A 83 12.03 2.89 36.90
N ALA A 84 11.38 3.72 36.08
CA ALA A 84 9.95 3.72 35.85
C ALA A 84 9.53 2.85 34.64
N GLY A 85 10.48 2.21 33.96
CA GLY A 85 10.22 1.42 32.75
C GLY A 85 10.10 2.25 31.47
N ALA A 86 10.43 3.55 31.52
CA ALA A 86 10.41 4.40 30.34
C ALA A 86 11.66 4.22 29.49
N TRP A 87 11.50 4.09 28.17
CA TRP A 87 12.62 3.99 27.24
C TRP A 87 13.19 5.36 26.87
N SER A 88 14.50 5.46 26.92
CA SER A 88 15.31 6.52 26.35
C SER A 88 16.07 5.98 25.14
N LEU A 89 15.85 6.59 23.98
CA LEU A 89 16.40 6.15 22.69
C LEU A 89 17.52 7.09 22.26
N THR A 90 18.71 6.55 22.00
CA THR A 90 19.84 7.37 21.52
C THR A 90 20.64 6.62 20.48
N VAL A 91 20.93 7.26 19.35
CA VAL A 91 21.85 6.74 18.34
C VAL A 91 23.24 7.34 18.56
N PRO A 92 24.29 6.52 18.70
CA PRO A 92 25.68 6.97 18.75
C PRO A 92 26.30 7.19 17.36
N GLU A 93 27.46 7.86 17.35
CA GLU A 93 28.26 8.15 16.15
C GLU A 93 28.68 6.88 15.39
N PRO A 94 28.90 6.95 14.07
CA PRO A 94 29.50 5.87 13.29
C PRO A 94 30.79 5.32 13.93
N GLY A 95 31.03 4.01 13.84
CA GLY A 95 32.17 3.32 14.46
C GLY A 95 32.04 3.07 15.96
N SER A 96 30.95 3.47 16.62
CA SER A 96 30.73 3.21 18.06
C SER A 96 30.34 1.76 18.38
N VAL A 97 29.85 1.03 17.39
CA VAL A 97 29.43 -0.38 17.47
C VAL A 97 30.16 -1.14 16.37
N ALA A 98 30.82 -2.24 16.74
CA ALA A 98 31.53 -3.09 15.80
C ALA A 98 30.61 -4.18 15.25
N ALA A 99 30.75 -4.53 13.98
CA ALA A 99 30.04 -5.64 13.37
C ALA A 99 30.33 -6.97 14.11
N HIS A 100 29.28 -7.60 14.62
CA HIS A 100 29.37 -8.91 15.28
C HIS A 100 29.02 -10.02 14.28
N VAL A 101 30.01 -10.84 13.92
CA VAL A 101 29.87 -11.94 12.95
C VAL A 101 30.38 -13.25 13.54
N GLN A 102 29.49 -14.19 13.79
CA GLN A 102 29.81 -15.52 14.25
C GLN A 102 30.00 -16.47 13.06
N SER A 103 31.19 -17.05 12.91
CA SER A 103 31.43 -18.13 11.93
C SER A 103 30.90 -19.47 12.42
N VAL A 104 30.26 -20.21 11.52
CA VAL A 104 29.88 -21.61 11.66
C VAL A 104 30.20 -22.37 10.37
N ASP A 105 30.23 -23.70 10.44
CA ASP A 105 30.45 -24.52 9.24
C ASP A 105 29.22 -24.48 8.32
N VAL A 106 28.03 -24.72 8.88
CA VAL A 106 26.72 -24.69 8.20
C VAL A 106 25.72 -23.95 9.10
N LEU A 107 24.73 -23.27 8.51
CA LEU A 107 23.62 -22.69 9.26
C LEU A 107 22.79 -23.81 9.92
N SER A 108 22.52 -23.67 11.22
CA SER A 108 21.63 -24.54 11.98
C SER A 108 20.73 -23.70 12.88
N ASP A 109 19.62 -24.28 13.35
CA ASP A 109 18.71 -23.60 14.28
C ASP A 109 19.45 -23.16 15.55
N GLU A 110 20.37 -23.98 16.07
CA GLU A 110 21.19 -23.62 17.24
C GLU A 110 22.10 -22.43 16.95
N ALA A 111 22.70 -22.37 15.77
CA ALA A 111 23.54 -21.25 15.35
C ALA A 111 22.72 -19.95 15.21
N LEU A 112 21.51 -20.03 14.63
CA LEU A 112 20.61 -18.90 14.51
C LEU A 112 20.11 -18.39 15.87
N VAL A 113 19.76 -19.29 16.79
CA VAL A 113 19.37 -18.95 18.16
C VAL A 113 20.55 -18.32 18.93
N ALA A 114 21.77 -18.83 18.74
CA ALA A 114 22.97 -18.27 19.35
C ALA A 114 23.32 -16.88 18.78
N GLY A 115 23.15 -16.68 17.47
CA GLY A 115 23.33 -15.38 16.83
C GLY A 115 22.33 -14.35 17.34
N ARG A 116 21.03 -14.72 17.42
CA ARG A 116 19.98 -13.87 17.96
C ARG A 116 20.21 -13.48 19.41
N SER A 117 20.70 -14.40 20.25
CA SER A 117 20.92 -14.12 21.66
C SER A 117 22.04 -13.09 21.91
N GLN A 118 22.78 -12.70 20.87
CA GLN A 118 23.75 -11.60 20.91
C GLN A 118 23.11 -10.22 20.72
N LEU A 119 21.83 -10.13 20.32
CA LEU A 119 21.13 -8.85 20.28
C LEU A 119 21.08 -8.24 21.68
N ASP A 120 21.50 -6.99 21.78
CA ASP A 120 21.52 -6.21 23.01
C ASP A 120 21.19 -4.75 22.69
N PRO A 121 19.88 -4.39 22.67
CA PRO A 121 19.44 -3.02 22.44
C PRO A 121 20.04 -2.00 23.42
N ALA A 122 20.38 -2.39 24.65
CA ALA A 122 20.97 -1.46 25.63
C ALA A 122 22.43 -1.13 25.27
N ALA A 123 23.20 -2.12 24.81
CA ALA A 123 24.56 -1.90 24.30
C ALA A 123 24.60 -1.26 22.89
N GLY A 124 23.48 -1.29 22.17
CA GLY A 124 23.37 -0.81 20.79
C GLY A 124 23.69 -1.89 19.75
N VAL A 125 23.71 -3.16 20.15
CA VAL A 125 23.89 -4.30 19.26
C VAL A 125 22.53 -4.66 18.67
N MET A 126 22.11 -3.87 17.68
CA MET A 126 20.84 -4.08 16.97
C MET A 126 20.97 -5.09 15.81
N LEU A 127 22.19 -5.39 15.36
CA LEU A 127 22.47 -6.35 14.29
C LEU A 127 23.46 -7.41 14.78
N SER A 128 23.10 -8.67 14.59
CA SER A 128 23.96 -9.84 14.77
C SER A 128 23.97 -10.65 13.47
N ALA A 129 25.12 -11.21 13.11
CA ALA A 129 25.26 -11.98 11.88
C ALA A 129 25.89 -13.35 12.12
N VAL A 130 25.40 -14.36 11.39
CA VAL A 130 25.95 -15.72 11.40
C VAL A 130 26.42 -16.07 9.99
N TRP A 131 27.72 -16.33 9.84
CA TRP A 131 28.37 -16.67 8.58
C TRP A 131 28.63 -18.17 8.49
N ALA A 132 28.00 -18.85 7.54
CA ALA A 132 28.24 -20.26 7.25
C ALA A 132 29.26 -20.41 6.12
N GLU A 133 30.46 -20.86 6.48
CA GLU A 133 31.62 -20.88 5.58
C GLU A 133 31.46 -21.91 4.46
N SER A 134 30.93 -23.10 4.76
CA SER A 134 30.85 -24.18 3.76
C SER A 134 29.75 -23.96 2.73
N SER A 135 28.62 -23.36 3.13
CA SER A 135 27.50 -23.04 2.24
C SER A 135 27.57 -21.62 1.67
N SER A 136 28.52 -20.79 2.13
CA SER A 136 28.63 -19.37 1.76
C SER A 136 27.33 -18.59 2.01
N GLN A 137 26.72 -18.81 3.18
CA GLN A 137 25.46 -18.16 3.56
C GLN A 137 25.64 -17.23 4.75
N LEU A 138 24.98 -16.08 4.71
CA LEU A 138 24.98 -15.10 5.79
C LEU A 138 23.55 -14.90 6.30
N ALA A 139 23.33 -15.23 7.56
CA ALA A 139 22.11 -14.86 8.26
C ALA A 139 22.29 -13.49 8.92
N LEU A 140 21.45 -12.53 8.56
CA LEU A 140 21.37 -11.19 9.16
C LEU A 140 20.18 -11.17 10.11
N ILE A 141 20.45 -10.97 11.40
CA ILE A 141 19.45 -10.94 12.47
C ILE A 141 19.44 -9.51 13.02
N ILE A 142 18.36 -8.77 12.76
CA ILE A 142 18.24 -7.36 13.14
C ILE A 142 17.07 -7.19 14.09
N HIS A 143 17.32 -6.57 15.24
CA HIS A 143 16.27 -6.22 16.20
C HIS A 143 15.22 -5.35 15.53
N HIS A 144 13.94 -5.66 15.75
CA HIS A 144 12.85 -5.08 14.97
C HIS A 144 12.70 -3.56 15.15
N LEU A 145 13.20 -3.01 16.27
CA LEU A 145 13.32 -1.56 16.48
C LEU A 145 14.14 -0.82 15.40
N ALA A 146 15.05 -1.53 14.72
CA ALA A 146 15.97 -0.93 13.75
C ALA A 146 15.58 -1.21 12.29
N VAL A 147 14.55 -2.03 12.03
CA VAL A 147 14.25 -2.51 10.68
C VAL A 147 12.77 -2.78 10.45
N ASP A 148 12.36 -2.66 9.19
CA ASP A 148 11.06 -3.09 8.67
C ASP A 148 11.22 -3.70 7.25
N GLY A 149 10.11 -4.15 6.67
CA GLY A 149 10.12 -4.79 5.34
C GLY A 149 10.67 -3.91 4.21
N VAL A 150 10.50 -2.59 4.28
CA VAL A 150 11.06 -1.65 3.29
C VAL A 150 12.55 -1.45 3.54
N SER A 151 12.97 -1.36 4.79
CA SER A 151 14.37 -1.23 5.19
C SER A 151 15.22 -2.39 4.70
N TRP A 152 14.69 -3.62 4.67
CA TRP A 152 15.41 -4.76 4.07
C TRP A 152 15.77 -4.56 2.61
N ARG A 153 14.92 -3.90 1.80
CA ARG A 153 15.24 -3.60 0.40
C ARG A 153 16.46 -2.67 0.31
N VAL A 154 16.48 -1.63 1.16
CA VAL A 154 17.60 -0.68 1.24
C VAL A 154 18.88 -1.40 1.70
N LEU A 155 18.79 -2.20 2.76
CA LEU A 155 19.93 -2.92 3.33
C LEU A 155 20.53 -3.92 2.34
N LEU A 156 19.71 -4.66 1.59
CA LEU A 156 20.19 -5.63 0.59
C LEU A 156 20.83 -4.95 -0.63
N GLU A 157 20.30 -3.79 -1.05
CA GLU A 157 20.92 -2.97 -2.09
C GLU A 157 22.28 -2.43 -1.62
N ASP A 158 22.33 -1.85 -0.42
CA ASP A 158 23.56 -1.30 0.16
C ASP A 158 24.60 -2.38 0.48
N LEU A 159 24.16 -3.59 0.85
CA LEU A 159 25.05 -4.75 1.03
C LEU A 159 25.84 -5.01 -0.26
N ASN A 160 25.16 -4.96 -1.41
CA ASN A 160 25.77 -5.17 -2.71
C ASN A 160 26.64 -3.98 -3.17
N ILE A 161 26.24 -2.74 -2.87
CA ILE A 161 27.07 -1.56 -3.14
C ILE A 161 28.37 -1.63 -2.33
N ALA A 162 28.27 -1.90 -1.02
CA ALA A 162 29.43 -2.03 -0.13
C ALA A 162 30.34 -3.18 -0.57
N TRP A 163 29.76 -4.33 -0.95
CA TRP A 163 30.52 -5.45 -1.50
C TRP A 163 31.29 -5.07 -2.77
N ALA A 164 30.63 -4.45 -3.75
CA ALA A 164 31.28 -4.07 -5.00
C ALA A 164 32.46 -3.10 -4.79
N GLN A 165 32.31 -2.13 -3.88
CA GLN A 165 33.37 -1.18 -3.52
C GLN A 165 34.53 -1.89 -2.80
N HIS A 166 34.24 -2.66 -1.74
CA HIS A 166 35.23 -3.37 -0.94
C HIS A 166 36.02 -4.39 -1.78
N HIS A 167 35.33 -5.19 -2.59
CA HIS A 167 35.94 -6.18 -3.48
C HIS A 167 36.84 -5.53 -4.55
N SER A 168 36.52 -4.30 -4.97
CA SER A 168 37.34 -3.52 -5.90
C SER A 168 38.50 -2.78 -5.21
N GLY A 169 38.72 -2.98 -3.92
CA GLY A 169 39.75 -2.29 -3.13
C GLY A 169 39.44 -0.82 -2.88
N GLN A 170 38.18 -0.40 -3.02
CA GLN A 170 37.71 0.95 -2.70
C GLN A 170 37.16 0.99 -1.27
N PRO A 171 37.27 2.14 -0.57
CA PRO A 171 36.61 2.31 0.71
C PRO A 171 35.08 2.25 0.53
N VAL A 172 34.39 1.62 1.48
CA VAL A 172 32.92 1.57 1.49
C VAL A 172 32.35 2.97 1.76
N ALA A 173 31.62 3.49 0.79
CA ALA A 173 30.92 4.76 0.83
C ALA A 173 29.52 4.58 0.24
N LEU A 174 28.54 4.38 1.11
CA LEU A 174 27.14 4.18 0.74
C LEU A 174 26.43 5.51 0.39
N PRO A 175 25.27 5.47 -0.30
CA PRO A 175 24.46 6.67 -0.53
C PRO A 175 23.87 7.23 0.78
N ALA A 176 23.72 8.56 0.88
CA ALA A 176 23.11 9.19 2.06
C ALA A 176 21.58 9.01 2.05
N ALA A 177 20.97 8.97 3.23
CA ALA A 177 19.52 9.08 3.36
C ALA A 177 19.09 10.55 3.28
N GLY A 178 17.89 10.82 2.75
CA GLY A 178 17.35 12.18 2.70
C GLY A 178 16.94 12.69 4.08
N THR A 179 16.01 12.00 4.75
CA THR A 179 15.50 12.31 6.09
C THR A 179 15.90 11.22 7.08
N SER A 180 16.60 11.57 8.15
CA SER A 180 16.93 10.60 9.20
C SER A 180 15.70 10.12 9.98
N PHE A 181 15.81 8.95 10.61
CA PHE A 181 14.77 8.46 11.52
C PHE A 181 14.55 9.40 12.73
N ALA A 182 15.62 10.05 13.20
CA ALA A 182 15.54 11.01 14.30
C ALA A 182 14.65 12.21 13.91
N ARG A 183 14.90 12.82 12.75
CA ARG A 183 14.06 13.91 12.22
C ARG A 183 12.63 13.44 11.95
N TRP A 184 12.46 12.26 11.37
CA TRP A 184 11.14 11.67 11.16
C TRP A 184 10.35 11.53 12.46
N SER A 185 10.96 10.96 13.50
CA SER A 185 10.30 10.76 14.80
C SER A 185 9.82 12.07 15.43
N LYS A 186 10.61 13.15 15.28
CA LYS A 186 10.26 14.48 15.75
C LYS A 186 9.08 15.06 14.97
N LEU A 187 9.08 14.92 13.64
CA LEU A 187 7.97 15.37 12.79
C LEU A 187 6.66 14.68 13.19
N LEU A 188 6.69 13.37 13.46
CA LEU A 188 5.51 12.64 13.94
C LEU A 188 4.99 13.18 15.29
N SER A 189 5.90 13.46 16.22
CA SER A 189 5.54 14.00 17.54
C SER A 189 4.93 15.40 17.45
N GLU A 190 5.47 16.25 16.59
CA GLU A 190 4.90 17.57 16.30
C GLU A 190 3.51 17.42 15.66
N HIS A 191 3.40 16.58 14.61
CA HIS A 191 2.16 16.36 13.87
C HIS A 191 1.04 15.75 14.73
N ALA A 192 1.36 14.95 15.74
CA ALA A 192 0.39 14.34 16.65
C ALA A 192 -0.51 15.36 17.40
N ARG A 193 -0.09 16.63 17.47
CA ARG A 193 -0.81 17.72 18.15
C ARG A 193 -1.56 18.64 17.19
N ASP A 194 -1.49 18.38 15.88
CA ASP A 194 -2.18 19.20 14.89
C ASP A 194 -3.70 19.05 15.02
N ALA A 195 -4.43 20.15 14.83
CA ALA A 195 -5.89 20.18 14.97
C ALA A 195 -6.58 19.16 14.04
N ALA A 196 -6.09 19.02 12.81
CA ALA A 196 -6.61 18.04 11.84
C ALA A 196 -6.45 16.59 12.30
N VAL A 197 -5.37 16.27 13.03
CA VAL A 197 -5.16 14.95 13.64
C VAL A 197 -6.12 14.76 14.81
N VAL A 198 -6.28 15.77 15.68
CA VAL A 198 -7.22 15.71 16.82
C VAL A 198 -8.68 15.56 16.36
N GLU A 199 -9.06 16.16 15.23
CA GLU A 199 -10.40 16.04 14.64
C GLU A 199 -10.76 14.60 14.24
N SER A 200 -9.78 13.72 13.96
CA SER A 200 -10.03 12.32 13.60
C SER A 200 -10.35 11.42 14.81
N ALA A 201 -10.17 11.91 16.04
CA ALA A 201 -10.28 11.12 17.26
C ALA A 201 -11.65 10.44 17.45
N GLU A 202 -12.74 11.12 17.10
CA GLU A 202 -14.08 10.55 17.26
C GLU A 202 -14.34 9.39 16.28
N ALA A 203 -13.85 9.52 15.04
CA ALA A 203 -13.93 8.43 14.07
C ALA A 203 -13.14 7.21 14.56
N TRP A 204 -11.93 7.42 15.09
CA TRP A 204 -11.14 6.34 15.66
C TRP A 204 -11.76 5.68 16.89
N ARG A 205 -12.40 6.46 17.78
CA ARG A 205 -13.17 5.90 18.91
C ARG A 205 -14.28 4.97 18.47
N GLN A 206 -15.00 5.34 17.40
CA GLN A 206 -16.07 4.50 16.86
C GLN A 206 -15.53 3.20 16.27
N VAL A 207 -14.41 3.25 15.56
CA VAL A 207 -13.75 2.05 15.00
C VAL A 207 -13.22 1.15 16.12
N ALA A 208 -12.49 1.71 17.08
CA ALA A 208 -11.90 1.00 18.21
C ALA A 208 -12.94 0.39 19.17
N ALA A 209 -14.18 0.90 19.18
CA ALA A 209 -15.27 0.32 19.95
C ALA A 209 -15.82 -1.01 19.38
N THR A 210 -15.29 -1.49 18.24
CA THR A 210 -15.70 -2.76 17.64
C THR A 210 -15.35 -3.94 18.56
N PRO A 211 -16.33 -4.78 18.94
CA PRO A 211 -16.07 -5.91 19.84
C PRO A 211 -15.08 -6.91 19.24
N ALA A 212 -14.25 -7.51 20.10
CA ALA A 212 -13.34 -8.58 19.70
C ALA A 212 -14.12 -9.80 19.18
N ALA A 213 -13.75 -10.27 18.00
CA ALA A 213 -14.38 -11.41 17.33
C ALA A 213 -13.84 -12.77 17.80
N LEU A 214 -12.69 -12.77 18.47
CA LEU A 214 -12.02 -13.93 19.06
C LEU A 214 -11.66 -13.64 20.52
N PRO A 215 -11.43 -14.67 21.35
CA PRO A 215 -10.81 -14.49 22.67
C PRO A 215 -9.43 -13.83 22.54
N ALA A 216 -9.05 -13.03 23.53
CA ALA A 216 -7.68 -12.51 23.63
C ALA A 216 -6.68 -13.63 23.96
N VAL A 217 -5.41 -13.37 23.68
CA VAL A 217 -4.29 -14.24 24.05
C VAL A 217 -4.22 -14.47 25.56
N GLN A 218 -3.79 -15.67 25.96
CA GLN A 218 -3.51 -16.04 27.35
C GLN A 218 -2.02 -15.81 27.66
N ALA A 219 -1.67 -15.75 28.95
CA ALA A 219 -0.30 -15.48 29.38
C ALA A 219 0.79 -16.46 28.86
N GLY A 220 0.40 -17.65 28.39
CA GLY A 220 1.31 -18.64 27.79
C GLY A 220 1.40 -18.56 26.26
N ASP A 221 0.60 -17.71 25.61
CA ASP A 221 0.59 -17.54 24.16
C ASP A 221 1.69 -16.55 23.76
N THR A 222 2.79 -17.10 23.25
CA THR A 222 3.99 -16.38 22.85
C THR A 222 4.35 -16.78 21.43
N TYR A 223 5.21 -16.03 20.76
CA TYR A 223 5.74 -16.44 19.45
C TYR A 223 6.47 -17.80 19.51
N LEU A 224 6.89 -18.25 20.70
CA LEU A 224 7.46 -19.58 20.93
C LEU A 224 6.43 -20.71 20.93
N THR A 225 5.23 -20.45 21.43
CA THR A 225 4.15 -21.43 21.56
C THR A 225 3.11 -21.32 20.43
N ALA A 226 3.18 -20.25 19.63
CA ALA A 226 2.34 -20.00 18.48
C ALA A 226 2.39 -21.17 17.48
N GLN A 227 1.25 -21.41 16.84
CA GLN A 227 1.17 -22.31 15.69
C GLN A 227 1.27 -21.49 14.41
N ASN A 228 1.82 -22.10 13.36
CA ASN A 228 2.04 -21.45 12.07
C ASN A 228 1.54 -22.33 10.92
N LEU A 229 1.05 -21.69 9.86
CA LEU A 229 0.65 -22.33 8.61
C LEU A 229 1.01 -21.42 7.44
N SER A 230 1.81 -21.94 6.51
CA SER A 230 2.12 -21.27 5.25
C SER A 230 1.41 -21.95 4.10
N VAL A 231 0.63 -21.20 3.32
CA VAL A 231 -0.09 -21.71 2.15
C VAL A 231 0.09 -20.75 0.99
N GLU A 232 0.25 -21.29 -0.20
CA GLU A 232 0.42 -20.52 -1.42
C GLU A 232 -0.87 -20.51 -2.25
N LEU A 233 -1.21 -19.34 -2.79
CA LEU A 233 -2.26 -19.18 -3.79
C LEU A 233 -1.69 -19.50 -5.18
N ASP A 234 -2.53 -19.96 -6.10
CA ASP A 234 -2.08 -20.23 -7.46
C ASP A 234 -1.65 -18.95 -8.19
N VAL A 235 -0.75 -19.11 -9.16
CA VAL A 235 -0.16 -18.01 -9.93
C VAL A 235 -1.20 -17.28 -10.79
N GLU A 236 -2.23 -17.96 -11.29
CA GLU A 236 -3.22 -17.36 -12.18
C GLU A 236 -4.10 -16.36 -11.41
N THR A 237 -4.63 -16.79 -10.25
CA THR A 237 -5.36 -15.93 -9.33
C THR A 237 -4.47 -14.79 -8.83
N THR A 238 -3.23 -15.10 -8.45
CA THR A 238 -2.27 -14.08 -7.97
C THR A 238 -2.04 -12.97 -9.00
N ARG A 239 -1.85 -13.29 -10.29
CA ARG A 239 -1.65 -12.26 -11.34
C ARG A 239 -2.82 -11.29 -11.44
N LEU A 240 -4.05 -11.78 -11.31
CA LEU A 240 -5.24 -10.93 -11.36
C LEU A 240 -5.34 -10.02 -10.15
N LEU A 241 -5.04 -10.54 -8.97
CA LEU A 241 -5.04 -9.78 -7.73
C LEU A 241 -3.97 -8.66 -7.73
N LEU A 242 -2.90 -8.81 -8.50
CA LEU A 242 -1.84 -7.79 -8.63
C LEU A 242 -2.11 -6.73 -9.70
N GLY A 243 -3.12 -6.91 -10.56
CA GLY A 243 -3.35 -6.05 -11.71
C GLY A 243 -4.83 -5.79 -11.97
N GLU A 244 -5.48 -6.72 -12.67
CA GLU A 244 -6.84 -6.53 -13.21
C GLU A 244 -7.89 -6.28 -12.12
N VAL A 245 -7.82 -6.97 -10.98
CA VAL A 245 -8.82 -6.86 -9.91
C VAL A 245 -8.75 -5.50 -9.19
N PRO A 246 -7.59 -5.05 -8.68
CA PRO A 246 -7.46 -3.71 -8.13
C PRO A 246 -7.85 -2.62 -9.13
N ALA A 247 -7.47 -2.77 -10.41
CA ALA A 247 -7.83 -1.81 -11.46
C ALA A 247 -9.36 -1.75 -11.69
N ALA A 248 -10.05 -2.89 -11.73
CA ALA A 248 -11.49 -2.96 -11.95
C ALA A 248 -12.31 -2.27 -10.83
N PHE A 249 -11.79 -2.26 -9.60
CA PHE A 249 -12.43 -1.61 -8.46
C PHE A 249 -11.80 -0.26 -8.08
N HIS A 250 -10.81 0.24 -8.82
CA HIS A 250 -10.05 1.44 -8.46
C HIS A 250 -9.53 1.41 -7.01
N ALA A 251 -9.01 0.24 -6.61
CA ALA A 251 -8.56 -0.06 -5.26
C ALA A 251 -7.08 -0.49 -5.26
N GLY A 252 -6.48 -0.61 -4.07
CA GLY A 252 -5.18 -1.25 -3.91
C GLY A 252 -5.31 -2.77 -3.76
N VAL A 253 -4.22 -3.51 -4.00
CA VAL A 253 -4.16 -4.96 -3.71
C VAL A 253 -4.54 -5.23 -2.26
N ASN A 254 -3.99 -4.44 -1.33
CA ASN A 254 -4.26 -4.55 0.10
C ASN A 254 -5.76 -4.48 0.44
N ASP A 255 -6.50 -3.56 -0.19
CA ASP A 255 -7.94 -3.42 0.03
C ASP A 255 -8.69 -4.70 -0.35
N ILE A 256 -8.37 -5.29 -1.50
CA ILE A 256 -9.01 -6.51 -2.00
C ILE A 256 -8.72 -7.70 -1.08
N LEU A 257 -7.45 -7.86 -0.67
CA LEU A 257 -7.04 -8.93 0.24
C LEU A 257 -7.75 -8.81 1.60
N LEU A 258 -7.83 -7.59 2.15
CA LEU A 258 -8.49 -7.31 3.42
C LEU A 258 -10.01 -7.53 3.34
N ILE A 259 -10.65 -7.11 2.25
CA ILE A 259 -12.09 -7.32 2.04
C ILE A 259 -12.42 -8.81 1.99
N ALA A 260 -11.66 -9.58 1.21
CA ALA A 260 -11.80 -11.04 1.15
C ALA A 260 -11.54 -11.69 2.53
N PHE A 261 -10.58 -11.18 3.29
CA PHE A 261 -10.27 -11.69 4.63
C PHE A 261 -11.42 -11.45 5.60
N GLY A 262 -12.01 -10.26 5.60
CA GLY A 262 -13.20 -9.98 6.40
C GLY A 262 -14.39 -10.86 6.03
N MET A 263 -14.62 -11.15 4.73
CA MET A 263 -15.67 -12.07 4.29
C MET A 263 -15.43 -13.48 4.86
N ALA A 264 -14.19 -13.98 4.76
CA ALA A 264 -13.81 -15.30 5.27
C ALA A 264 -13.95 -15.40 6.79
N LEU A 265 -13.53 -14.37 7.54
CA LEU A 265 -13.72 -14.30 8.99
C LEU A 265 -15.20 -14.31 9.37
N ARG A 266 -16.04 -13.56 8.65
CA ARG A 266 -17.49 -13.55 8.91
C ARG A 266 -18.10 -14.93 8.72
N GLU A 267 -17.77 -15.60 7.62
CA GLU A 267 -18.29 -16.93 7.32
C GLU A 267 -17.86 -17.95 8.37
N LEU A 268 -16.58 -17.91 8.78
CA LEU A 268 -16.07 -18.82 9.79
C LEU A 268 -16.71 -18.58 11.18
N LEU A 269 -16.83 -17.32 11.59
CA LEU A 269 -17.29 -16.95 12.93
C LEU A 269 -18.81 -16.84 13.05
N GLY A 270 -19.54 -16.80 11.91
CA GLY A 270 -21.00 -16.67 11.88
C GLY A 270 -21.52 -15.32 12.38
N THR A 271 -20.67 -14.30 12.44
CA THR A 271 -21.00 -12.98 13.01
C THR A 271 -21.82 -12.14 12.03
N GLN A 272 -22.74 -11.31 12.55
CA GLN A 272 -23.54 -10.41 11.70
C GLN A 272 -23.03 -8.96 11.72
N GLY A 273 -22.34 -8.55 12.78
CA GLY A 273 -21.78 -7.21 12.97
C GLY A 273 -20.41 -7.00 12.31
N PRO A 274 -19.83 -5.80 12.46
CA PRO A 274 -18.49 -5.49 11.97
C PRO A 274 -17.43 -6.36 12.64
N ILE A 275 -16.34 -6.64 11.91
CA ILE A 275 -15.17 -7.36 12.42
C ILE A 275 -14.03 -6.36 12.56
N GLY A 276 -13.48 -6.27 13.77
CA GLY A 276 -12.29 -5.48 14.06
C GLY A 276 -11.03 -6.23 13.60
N ILE A 277 -10.22 -5.59 12.76
CA ILE A 277 -8.95 -6.11 12.25
C ILE A 277 -7.89 -5.03 12.46
N ASP A 278 -6.77 -5.37 13.08
CA ASP A 278 -5.59 -4.51 13.22
C ASP A 278 -4.77 -4.60 11.94
N ILE A 279 -4.53 -3.46 11.30
CA ILE A 279 -3.85 -3.38 10.01
C ILE A 279 -2.45 -2.82 10.20
N GLU A 280 -1.47 -3.48 9.61
CA GLU A 280 -0.13 -2.95 9.48
C GLU A 280 0.08 -2.28 8.11
N GLY A 281 0.61 -1.07 8.12
CA GLY A 281 1.03 -0.33 6.93
C GLY A 281 2.52 0.00 6.98
N HIS A 282 3.11 0.37 5.84
CA HIS A 282 4.55 0.68 5.77
C HIS A 282 4.95 1.96 6.51
N GLY A 283 4.00 2.89 6.73
CA GLY A 283 4.17 4.08 7.57
C GLY A 283 5.18 5.14 7.08
N ARG A 284 5.53 5.13 5.79
CA ARG A 284 6.40 6.11 5.14
C ARG A 284 5.55 7.17 4.46
N HIS A 285 5.13 8.17 5.22
CA HIS A 285 4.28 9.28 4.78
C HIS A 285 5.13 10.50 4.45
N GLU A 286 5.74 10.49 3.26
CA GLU A 286 6.60 11.59 2.77
C GLU A 286 5.79 12.88 2.54
N GLU A 287 4.48 12.77 2.36
CA GLU A 287 3.54 13.89 2.22
C GLU A 287 3.44 14.80 3.47
N LEU A 288 3.98 14.40 4.62
CA LEU A 288 4.00 15.23 5.84
C LEU A 288 4.91 16.45 5.74
N GLY A 289 5.83 16.49 4.77
CA GLY A 289 6.67 17.65 4.55
C GLY A 289 7.31 17.67 3.17
N ALA A 290 7.41 18.86 2.57
CA ALA A 290 7.92 19.01 1.20
C ALA A 290 9.37 18.51 1.02
N ASP A 291 10.17 18.49 2.09
CA ASP A 291 11.57 18.06 2.10
C ASP A 291 11.77 16.74 2.85
N VAL A 292 10.73 15.90 2.93
CA VAL A 292 10.82 14.57 3.56
C VAL A 292 11.11 13.53 2.48
N ASP A 293 12.28 12.91 2.55
CA ASP A 293 12.65 11.75 1.73
C ASP A 293 13.05 10.58 2.64
N LEU A 294 12.19 9.58 2.71
CA LEU A 294 12.38 8.36 3.50
C LEU A 294 12.79 7.18 2.63
N SER A 295 13.04 7.38 1.33
CA SER A 295 13.27 6.30 0.36
C SER A 295 14.44 5.38 0.73
N ARG A 296 15.47 5.91 1.41
CA ARG A 296 16.67 5.17 1.85
C ARG A 296 16.83 5.08 3.36
N THR A 297 15.86 5.51 4.15
CA THR A 297 16.00 5.53 5.61
C THR A 297 15.70 4.16 6.20
N VAL A 298 16.67 3.57 6.89
CA VAL A 298 16.50 2.31 7.63
C VAL A 298 15.99 2.61 9.04
N GLY A 299 14.96 1.89 9.46
CA GLY A 299 14.31 2.02 10.75
C GLY A 299 12.95 1.30 10.76
N TRP A 300 12.23 1.37 11.88
CA TRP A 300 10.90 0.77 11.99
C TRP A 300 9.80 1.82 11.79
N PHE A 301 9.25 1.88 10.58
CA PHE A 301 8.23 2.88 10.20
C PHE A 301 6.80 2.37 10.34
N THR A 302 6.60 1.06 10.57
CA THR A 302 5.29 0.41 10.56
C THR A 302 4.22 1.21 11.31
N THR A 303 3.11 1.49 10.64
CA THR A 303 1.91 2.05 11.26
C THR A 303 0.94 0.94 11.60
N LYS A 304 0.29 1.03 12.75
CA LYS A 304 -0.80 0.13 13.16
C LYS A 304 -2.08 0.92 13.33
N TYR A 305 -3.19 0.41 12.82
CA TYR A 305 -4.50 1.05 12.95
C TYR A 305 -5.64 0.03 12.80
N PRO A 306 -6.73 0.19 13.56
CA PRO A 306 -7.87 -0.71 13.48
C PRO A 306 -8.74 -0.39 12.27
N VAL A 307 -9.36 -1.43 11.73
CA VAL A 307 -10.44 -1.36 10.74
C VAL A 307 -11.63 -2.13 11.26
N ALA A 308 -12.82 -1.53 11.15
CA ALA A 308 -14.09 -2.18 11.48
C ALA A 308 -14.83 -2.49 10.18
N LEU A 309 -14.74 -3.74 9.71
CA LEU A 309 -15.26 -4.11 8.39
C LEU A 309 -16.60 -4.81 8.47
N SER A 310 -17.62 -4.24 7.81
CA SER A 310 -18.94 -4.84 7.66
C SER A 310 -19.10 -5.45 6.26
N VAL A 311 -18.83 -6.74 6.15
CA VAL A 311 -18.86 -7.49 4.88
C VAL A 311 -19.83 -8.67 4.96
N GLY A 312 -21.11 -8.43 4.66
CA GLY A 312 -22.16 -9.43 4.83
C GLY A 312 -23.32 -9.34 3.86
N GLY A 313 -24.30 -10.22 4.05
CA GLY A 313 -25.57 -10.20 3.31
C GLY A 313 -25.60 -11.03 2.01
N LEU A 314 -24.53 -11.77 1.72
CA LEU A 314 -24.48 -12.74 0.62
C LEU A 314 -24.24 -14.15 1.15
N ASP A 315 -24.85 -15.13 0.49
CA ASP A 315 -24.55 -16.54 0.75
C ASP A 315 -23.14 -16.85 0.26
N TRP A 316 -22.41 -17.72 0.97
CA TRP A 316 -21.03 -18.06 0.61
C TRP A 316 -20.89 -18.60 -0.82
N SER A 317 -21.89 -19.33 -1.31
CA SER A 317 -21.92 -19.84 -2.69
C SER A 317 -21.92 -18.73 -3.74
N GLN A 318 -22.50 -17.56 -3.43
CA GLN A 318 -22.50 -16.39 -4.31
C GLN A 318 -21.14 -15.69 -4.31
N ILE A 319 -20.47 -15.65 -3.15
CA ILE A 319 -19.10 -15.15 -3.03
C ILE A 319 -18.15 -16.04 -3.83
N ALA A 320 -18.14 -17.35 -3.54
CA ALA A 320 -17.23 -18.31 -4.16
C ALA A 320 -17.40 -18.45 -5.69
N SER A 321 -18.62 -18.21 -6.20
CA SER A 321 -18.89 -18.25 -7.65
C SER A 321 -18.65 -16.93 -8.38
N GLY A 322 -18.39 -15.83 -7.67
CA GLY A 322 -18.24 -14.51 -8.29
C GLY A 322 -19.57 -13.93 -8.81
N ALA A 323 -20.67 -14.16 -8.10
CA ALA A 323 -21.99 -13.66 -8.51
C ALA A 323 -22.02 -12.13 -8.61
N THR A 324 -22.89 -11.57 -9.44
CA THR A 324 -22.97 -10.10 -9.68
C THR A 324 -23.11 -9.27 -8.39
N ALA A 325 -23.84 -9.79 -7.39
CA ALA A 325 -24.02 -9.12 -6.11
C ALA A 325 -22.72 -8.97 -5.29
N LEU A 326 -21.70 -9.78 -5.56
CA LEU A 326 -20.37 -9.66 -4.95
C LEU A 326 -19.74 -8.30 -5.26
N GLY A 327 -19.96 -7.77 -6.46
CA GLY A 327 -19.44 -6.45 -6.85
C GLY A 327 -19.95 -5.33 -5.94
N SER A 328 -21.23 -5.33 -5.60
CA SER A 328 -21.82 -4.36 -4.66
C SER A 328 -21.21 -4.48 -3.26
N LEU A 329 -20.95 -5.71 -2.79
CA LEU A 329 -20.32 -5.95 -1.50
C LEU A 329 -18.87 -5.44 -1.46
N VAL A 330 -18.08 -5.73 -2.49
CA VAL A 330 -16.69 -5.24 -2.59
C VAL A 330 -16.65 -3.72 -2.69
N LYS A 331 -17.51 -3.10 -3.50
CA LYS A 331 -17.63 -1.63 -3.61
C LYS A 331 -18.01 -0.99 -2.27
N ALA A 332 -18.99 -1.54 -1.55
CA ALA A 332 -19.39 -1.04 -0.25
C ALA A 332 -18.28 -1.19 0.81
N ALA A 333 -17.53 -2.30 0.78
CA ALA A 333 -16.42 -2.53 1.69
C ALA A 333 -15.22 -1.61 1.38
N LYS A 334 -14.93 -1.36 0.10
CA LYS A 334 -13.95 -0.34 -0.34
C LYS A 334 -14.31 1.04 0.20
N GLU A 335 -15.58 1.45 0.09
CA GLU A 335 -16.02 2.76 0.61
C GLU A 335 -15.90 2.84 2.14
N GLN A 336 -16.11 1.75 2.88
CA GLN A 336 -15.82 1.72 4.32
C GLN A 336 -14.34 1.99 4.60
N LEU A 337 -13.43 1.39 3.84
CA LEU A 337 -11.99 1.64 3.99
C LEU A 337 -11.60 3.08 3.61
N ARG A 338 -12.23 3.66 2.58
CA ARG A 338 -11.97 5.05 2.14
C ARG A 338 -12.58 6.10 3.06
N ALA A 339 -13.58 5.75 3.85
CA ALA A 339 -14.20 6.64 4.83
C ALA A 339 -13.37 6.76 6.13
N LEU A 340 -12.38 5.90 6.34
CA LEU A 340 -11.49 5.99 7.49
C LEU A 340 -10.62 7.26 7.40
N PRO A 341 -10.27 7.86 8.56
CA PRO A 341 -9.23 8.89 8.59
C PRO A 341 -7.91 8.35 8.06
N ASP A 342 -6.95 9.25 7.82
CA ASP A 342 -5.58 8.85 7.50
C ASP A 342 -5.06 7.84 8.55
N PRO A 343 -4.67 6.63 8.14
CA PRO A 343 -4.19 5.57 9.02
C PRO A 343 -3.11 5.99 10.02
N LEU A 344 -2.23 6.92 9.63
CA LEU A 344 -1.16 7.41 10.50
C LEU A 344 -1.73 8.06 11.79
N THR A 345 -2.86 8.75 11.66
CA THR A 345 -3.41 9.57 12.75
C THR A 345 -3.84 8.74 13.96
N TYR A 346 -4.21 7.46 13.77
CA TYR A 346 -4.55 6.59 14.90
C TYR A 346 -3.36 6.41 15.85
N GLY A 347 -2.20 6.02 15.32
CA GLY A 347 -0.99 5.81 16.12
C GLY A 347 -0.51 7.10 16.78
N LEU A 348 -0.60 8.24 16.08
CA LEU A 348 -0.27 9.54 16.64
C LEU A 348 -1.14 9.89 17.84
N LEU A 349 -2.46 9.76 17.69
CA LEU A 349 -3.41 10.05 18.77
C LEU A 349 -3.23 9.10 19.94
N ARG A 350 -3.10 7.80 19.67
CA ARG A 350 -3.04 6.79 20.74
C ARG A 350 -1.74 6.84 21.54
N TYR A 351 -0.60 7.05 20.88
CA TYR A 351 0.71 6.86 21.51
C TYR A 351 1.50 8.14 21.75
N LEU A 352 1.26 9.22 20.98
CA LEU A 352 2.05 10.45 21.06
C LEU A 352 1.25 11.65 21.60
N ASN A 353 -0.07 11.57 21.62
CA ASN A 353 -0.94 12.63 22.14
C ASN A 353 -1.57 12.25 23.49
N SER A 354 -1.05 12.82 24.58
CA SER A 354 -1.56 12.56 25.94
C SER A 354 -2.89 13.23 26.27
N GLU A 355 -3.39 14.14 25.42
CA GLU A 355 -4.62 14.89 25.67
C GLU A 355 -5.86 14.20 25.10
N VAL A 356 -5.67 13.20 24.22
CA VAL A 356 -6.75 12.54 23.49
C VAL A 356 -6.68 11.03 23.73
N ALA A 357 -7.80 10.45 24.13
CA ALA A 357 -7.96 8.99 24.21
C ALA A 357 -8.84 8.49 23.05
N VAL A 358 -8.33 7.51 22.29
CA VAL A 358 -9.03 6.88 21.15
C VAL A 358 -9.45 5.43 21.41
N GLY A 359 -8.82 4.74 22.36
CA GLY A 359 -9.16 3.37 22.75
C GLY A 359 -8.06 2.73 23.60
N ASP A 360 -8.44 1.72 24.39
CA ASP A 360 -7.53 1.07 25.35
C ASP A 360 -6.98 -0.28 24.86
N SER A 361 -7.48 -0.80 23.74
CA SER A 361 -7.10 -2.11 23.21
C SER A 361 -7.13 -2.14 21.68
N ASP A 362 -6.19 -2.86 21.08
CA ASP A 362 -6.19 -3.14 19.63
C ASP A 362 -7.04 -4.38 19.31
N PRO A 363 -7.53 -4.49 18.05
CA PRO A 363 -8.18 -5.71 17.60
C PRO A 363 -7.27 -6.95 17.75
N VAL A 364 -7.88 -8.09 18.09
CA VAL A 364 -7.18 -9.36 18.31
C VAL A 364 -6.88 -10.14 17.03
N ILE A 365 -7.25 -9.60 15.86
CA ILE A 365 -7.01 -10.19 14.55
C ILE A 365 -6.13 -9.22 13.77
N GLY A 366 -4.93 -9.63 13.39
CA GLY A 366 -3.98 -8.84 12.62
C GLY A 366 -3.98 -9.20 11.12
N PHE A 367 -3.75 -8.19 10.28
CA PHE A 367 -3.53 -8.37 8.84
C PHE A 367 -2.42 -7.46 8.34
N ASN A 368 -1.49 -8.03 7.57
CA ASN A 368 -0.38 -7.30 6.96
C ASN A 368 -0.11 -7.81 5.53
N TYR A 369 0.08 -6.88 4.60
CA TYR A 369 0.54 -7.18 3.24
C TYR A 369 1.90 -6.52 2.99
N LEU A 370 2.94 -7.36 2.92
CA LEU A 370 4.34 -6.96 2.77
C LEU A 370 4.68 -6.46 1.35
N GLY A 371 3.72 -6.57 0.42
CA GLY A 371 3.92 -6.28 -0.99
C GLY A 371 4.66 -7.40 -1.72
N ARG A 372 5.33 -7.04 -2.80
CA ARG A 372 6.12 -7.95 -3.62
C ARG A 372 7.55 -8.05 -3.08
N MET A 373 7.98 -9.28 -2.80
CA MET A 373 9.32 -9.66 -2.38
C MET A 373 10.02 -10.35 -3.56
N GLY A 374 11.31 -10.07 -3.79
CA GLY A 374 12.10 -10.82 -4.80
C GLY A 374 12.65 -10.07 -6.02
N GLY A 375 12.84 -8.74 -5.96
CA GLY A 375 13.55 -8.00 -7.03
C GLY A 375 15.04 -8.36 -7.22
N ALA A 376 15.58 -9.26 -6.40
CA ALA A 376 16.99 -9.70 -6.45
C ALA A 376 17.22 -10.97 -7.29
N ALA A 377 16.16 -11.61 -7.81
CA ALA A 377 16.28 -12.83 -8.60
C ALA A 377 17.01 -12.65 -9.96
N GLU A 378 17.31 -11.41 -10.35
CA GLU A 378 18.10 -11.07 -11.55
C GLU A 378 19.56 -10.69 -11.27
N LEU A 379 20.01 -10.70 -10.00
CA LEU A 379 21.41 -10.41 -9.68
C LEU A 379 22.33 -11.57 -10.11
N SER A 380 23.46 -11.24 -10.73
CA SER A 380 24.48 -12.23 -11.11
C SER A 380 25.07 -12.92 -9.88
N ASP A 381 25.70 -14.09 -10.07
CA ASP A 381 26.40 -14.84 -9.01
C ASP A 381 27.57 -14.06 -8.35
N GLU A 382 27.89 -12.86 -8.87
CA GLU A 382 28.92 -11.96 -8.33
C GLU A 382 28.38 -11.06 -7.19
N PHE A 383 27.07 -11.09 -6.93
CA PHE A 383 26.38 -10.31 -5.90
C PHE A 383 25.72 -11.19 -4.83
N TRP A 384 25.47 -10.58 -3.66
CA TRP A 384 24.70 -11.16 -2.58
C TRP A 384 23.23 -11.28 -3.00
N ARG A 385 22.67 -12.47 -2.82
CA ARG A 385 21.29 -12.78 -3.23
C ARG A 385 20.48 -13.26 -2.05
N LEU A 386 19.17 -12.98 -2.07
CA LEU A 386 18.25 -13.63 -1.14
C LEU A 386 18.32 -15.14 -1.33
N GLY A 387 18.56 -15.87 -0.25
CA GLY A 387 18.55 -17.33 -0.27
C GLY A 387 17.16 -17.88 -0.58
N ALA A 388 17.09 -19.16 -0.94
CA ALA A 388 15.83 -19.85 -1.26
C ALA A 388 14.78 -19.77 -0.12
N ASP A 389 15.24 -19.61 1.13
CA ASP A 389 14.39 -19.48 2.33
C ASP A 389 14.01 -18.02 2.67
N GLY A 390 14.42 -17.03 1.87
CA GLY A 390 13.92 -15.64 1.91
C GLY A 390 14.02 -14.90 3.25
N LEU A 391 13.04 -14.01 3.52
CA LEU A 391 12.73 -13.49 4.85
C LEU A 391 12.25 -14.67 5.68
N THR A 392 13.10 -15.14 6.60
CA THR A 392 12.85 -16.40 7.30
C THR A 392 11.87 -16.20 8.45
N SER A 393 10.89 -17.11 8.57
CA SER A 393 10.13 -17.38 9.81
C SER A 393 10.75 -18.55 10.59
N GLY A 394 12.08 -18.69 10.52
CA GLY A 394 12.84 -19.81 11.10
C GLY A 394 13.06 -19.68 12.61
N ALA A 395 13.86 -20.57 13.19
CA ALA A 395 14.13 -20.62 14.64
C ALA A 395 14.60 -19.28 15.26
N ALA A 396 15.17 -18.37 14.47
CA ALA A 396 15.56 -17.03 14.89
C ALA A 396 14.37 -16.13 15.30
N THR A 397 13.19 -16.27 14.68
CA THR A 397 12.05 -15.40 15.00
C THR A 397 11.20 -15.92 16.18
N VAL A 398 11.47 -17.15 16.64
CA VAL A 398 10.73 -17.85 17.70
C VAL A 398 11.15 -17.35 19.08
N VAL A 399 10.56 -16.24 19.54
CA VAL A 399 10.87 -15.58 20.82
C VAL A 399 9.81 -15.82 21.90
N ALA A 400 10.19 -15.70 23.18
CA ALA A 400 9.27 -15.79 24.31
C ALA A 400 8.39 -14.54 24.51
N MET A 401 8.42 -13.60 23.56
CA MET A 401 7.55 -12.43 23.55
C MET A 401 6.08 -12.87 23.41
N PRO A 402 5.14 -12.27 24.16
CA PRO A 402 3.71 -12.53 23.99
C PRO A 402 3.25 -12.28 22.56
N LEU A 403 2.28 -13.08 22.10
CA LEU A 403 1.59 -12.80 20.83
C LEU A 403 0.81 -11.49 20.96
N ALA A 404 0.92 -10.64 19.95
CA ALA A 404 0.20 -9.38 19.91
C ALA A 404 -1.26 -9.58 19.49
N PRO A 405 -1.57 -10.07 18.27
CA PRO A 405 -2.89 -10.56 17.94
C PRO A 405 -3.06 -12.04 18.34
N THR A 406 -4.31 -12.44 18.59
CA THR A 406 -4.69 -13.85 18.75
C THR A 406 -4.52 -14.62 17.44
N LEU A 407 -4.81 -13.98 16.31
CA LEU A 407 -4.72 -14.52 14.96
C LEU A 407 -4.11 -13.47 14.04
N GLU A 408 -3.10 -13.83 13.28
CA GLU A 408 -2.44 -12.95 12.33
C GLU A 408 -2.37 -13.59 10.94
N LEU A 409 -2.67 -12.79 9.92
CA LEU A 409 -2.43 -13.13 8.52
C LEU A 409 -1.39 -12.16 7.94
N ASN A 410 -0.18 -12.66 7.71
CA ASN A 410 0.83 -11.99 6.91
C ASN A 410 0.76 -12.51 5.47
N SER A 411 0.79 -11.61 4.49
CA SER A 411 0.79 -11.99 3.08
C SER A 411 1.87 -11.25 2.29
N ALA A 412 2.47 -11.95 1.34
CA ALA A 412 3.51 -11.40 0.47
C ALA A 412 3.44 -12.05 -0.91
N THR A 413 3.86 -11.31 -1.93
CA THR A 413 3.99 -11.87 -3.29
C THR A 413 5.44 -12.24 -3.53
N ILE A 414 5.70 -13.50 -3.88
CA ILE A 414 7.02 -14.01 -4.22
C ILE A 414 7.07 -14.29 -5.72
N ASP A 415 8.12 -13.82 -6.39
CA ASP A 415 8.35 -14.14 -7.81
C ASP A 415 8.99 -15.52 -7.94
N THR A 416 8.32 -16.42 -8.67
CA THR A 416 8.81 -17.76 -9.00
C THR A 416 9.04 -17.90 -10.50
N GLU A 417 9.72 -18.96 -10.94
CA GLU A 417 9.87 -19.27 -12.37
C GLU A 417 8.52 -19.41 -13.11
N ALA A 418 7.47 -19.88 -12.40
CA ALA A 418 6.13 -20.02 -12.96
C ALA A 418 5.36 -18.69 -13.02
N GLY A 419 5.79 -17.68 -12.27
CA GLY A 419 5.18 -16.36 -12.13
C GLY A 419 5.02 -15.92 -10.66
N PRO A 420 4.40 -14.75 -10.42
CA PRO A 420 4.19 -14.25 -9.08
C PRO A 420 3.17 -15.14 -8.33
N GLN A 421 3.50 -15.46 -7.08
CA GLN A 421 2.68 -16.31 -6.21
C GLN A 421 2.44 -15.61 -4.87
N LEU A 422 1.18 -15.50 -4.45
CA LEU A 422 0.84 -14.94 -3.14
C LEU A 422 1.02 -16.03 -2.08
N GLN A 423 1.88 -15.76 -1.10
CA GLN A 423 2.07 -16.59 0.07
C GLN A 423 1.28 -16.00 1.25
N ALA A 424 0.48 -16.82 1.91
CA ALA A 424 -0.16 -16.52 3.18
C ALA A 424 0.53 -17.24 4.31
N ASN A 425 0.92 -16.49 5.34
CA ASN A 425 1.56 -16.96 6.54
C ASN A 425 0.63 -16.63 7.72
N TRP A 426 0.04 -17.69 8.29
CA TRP A 426 -0.84 -17.62 9.43
C TRP A 426 -0.04 -17.87 10.70
N THR A 427 -0.25 -17.05 11.72
CA THR A 427 0.28 -17.25 13.08
C THR A 427 -0.87 -17.10 14.06
N TRP A 428 -1.04 -18.03 15.00
CA TRP A 428 -2.15 -17.96 15.95
C TRP A 428 -1.86 -18.58 17.31
N ALA A 429 -2.62 -18.12 18.31
CA ALA A 429 -2.68 -18.71 19.63
C ALA A 429 -3.54 -19.98 19.62
N ALA A 430 -2.92 -21.14 19.86
CA ALA A 430 -3.62 -22.43 19.92
C ALA A 430 -4.64 -22.52 21.09
N SER A 431 -4.52 -21.62 22.07
CA SER A 431 -5.48 -21.50 23.19
C SER A 431 -6.85 -20.96 22.76
N ALA A 432 -6.92 -20.26 21.62
CA ALA A 432 -8.11 -19.55 21.15
C ALA A 432 -8.65 -20.09 19.82
N VAL A 433 -7.77 -20.53 18.92
CA VAL A 433 -8.14 -21.02 17.57
C VAL A 433 -7.39 -22.32 17.27
N ASP A 434 -8.07 -23.31 16.68
CA ASP A 434 -7.45 -24.58 16.29
C ASP A 434 -6.99 -24.61 14.82
N ALA A 435 -6.10 -25.56 14.50
CA ALA A 435 -5.54 -25.69 13.15
C ALA A 435 -6.60 -26.01 12.07
N ALA A 436 -7.71 -26.67 12.43
CA ALA A 436 -8.78 -26.96 11.47
C ALA A 436 -9.56 -25.71 11.12
N GLN A 437 -9.80 -24.82 12.09
CA GLN A 437 -10.39 -23.51 11.88
C GLN A 437 -9.51 -22.64 10.98
N ILE A 438 -8.18 -22.63 11.19
CA ILE A 438 -7.25 -21.89 10.33
C ILE A 438 -7.19 -22.46 8.92
N GLY A 439 -7.15 -23.79 8.77
CA GLY A 439 -7.22 -24.42 7.46
C GLY A 439 -8.51 -24.07 6.72
N ARG A 440 -9.65 -24.04 7.43
CA ARG A 440 -10.93 -23.60 6.87
C ARG A 440 -10.91 -22.11 6.52
N LEU A 441 -10.36 -21.26 7.38
CA LEU A 441 -10.26 -19.82 7.13
C LEU A 441 -9.43 -19.52 5.89
N ASN A 442 -8.29 -20.19 5.73
CA ASN A 442 -7.45 -20.07 4.53
C ASN A 442 -8.20 -20.48 3.27
N GLN A 443 -8.92 -21.61 3.32
CA GLN A 443 -9.75 -22.06 2.21
C GLN A 443 -10.81 -21.00 1.84
N LEU A 444 -11.52 -20.47 2.85
CA LEU A 444 -12.54 -19.43 2.65
C LEU A 444 -11.91 -18.16 2.06
N TRP A 445 -10.75 -17.74 2.54
CA TRP A 445 -10.06 -16.57 2.02
C TRP A 445 -9.68 -16.75 0.54
N PHE A 446 -9.11 -17.90 0.17
CA PHE A 446 -8.79 -18.21 -1.22
C PHE A 446 -10.03 -18.32 -2.11
N GLU A 447 -11.10 -18.94 -1.63
CA GLU A 447 -12.39 -19.02 -2.34
C GLU A 447 -12.98 -17.62 -2.59
N ALA A 448 -12.92 -16.72 -1.61
CA ALA A 448 -13.37 -15.34 -1.77
C ALA A 448 -12.52 -14.57 -2.79
N LEU A 449 -11.19 -14.71 -2.73
CA LEU A 449 -10.28 -14.10 -3.70
C LEU A 449 -10.54 -14.61 -5.13
N ALA A 450 -10.70 -15.92 -5.29
CA ALA A 450 -11.03 -16.54 -6.57
C ALA A 450 -12.41 -16.09 -7.07
N GLY A 451 -13.39 -15.95 -6.18
CA GLY A 451 -14.71 -15.40 -6.49
C GLY A 451 -14.67 -13.95 -7.00
N ILE A 452 -13.88 -13.09 -6.35
CA ILE A 452 -13.65 -11.71 -6.82
C ILE A 452 -12.97 -11.71 -8.19
N CYS A 453 -11.96 -12.57 -8.39
CA CYS A 453 -11.30 -12.72 -9.69
C CYS A 453 -12.28 -13.18 -10.77
N ALA A 454 -13.15 -14.15 -10.48
CA ALA A 454 -14.17 -14.64 -11.40
C ALA A 454 -15.18 -13.54 -11.78
N TYR A 455 -15.61 -12.74 -10.81
CA TYR A 455 -16.48 -11.58 -11.04
C TYR A 455 -15.83 -10.57 -12.00
N VAL A 456 -14.57 -10.22 -11.79
CA VAL A 456 -13.82 -9.28 -12.66
C VAL A 456 -13.61 -9.85 -14.06
N ARG A 457 -13.23 -11.13 -14.19
CA ARG A 457 -13.14 -11.80 -15.51
C ARG A 457 -14.47 -11.78 -16.27
N GLY A 458 -15.58 -11.79 -15.55
CA GLY A 458 -16.93 -11.64 -16.10
C GLY A 458 -17.27 -10.23 -16.58
N GLY A 459 -16.33 -9.27 -16.54
CA GLY A 459 -16.55 -7.86 -16.82
C GLY A 459 -17.09 -7.06 -15.63
N GLY A 460 -17.00 -7.62 -14.43
CA GLY A 460 -17.37 -6.95 -13.18
C GLY A 460 -16.36 -5.90 -12.73
N GLY A 461 -16.77 -5.05 -11.81
CA GLY A 461 -15.99 -3.93 -11.27
C GLY A 461 -16.87 -2.70 -11.15
N GLY A 462 -16.27 -1.53 -11.36
CA GLY A 462 -16.99 -0.27 -11.50
C GLY A 462 -16.52 0.80 -10.54
N LEU A 463 -17.13 1.97 -10.71
CA LEU A 463 -16.84 3.17 -9.95
C LEU A 463 -17.59 3.18 -8.62
N THR A 464 -17.00 3.86 -7.66
CA THR A 464 -17.54 4.15 -6.32
C THR A 464 -17.50 5.66 -6.06
N PRO A 465 -18.27 6.19 -5.10
CA PRO A 465 -18.29 7.63 -4.82
C PRO A 465 -16.91 8.23 -4.57
N SER A 466 -16.00 7.51 -3.88
CA SER A 466 -14.63 7.96 -3.65
C SER A 466 -13.79 8.13 -4.93
N ASP A 467 -14.15 7.46 -6.03
CA ASP A 467 -13.46 7.58 -7.31
C ASP A 467 -13.83 8.88 -8.06
N LEU A 468 -15.02 9.42 -7.79
CA LEU A 468 -15.63 10.51 -8.56
C LEU A 468 -15.55 11.87 -7.86
N VAL A 469 -14.79 11.98 -6.77
CA VAL A 469 -14.63 13.25 -6.04
C VAL A 469 -14.03 14.32 -6.97
N PRO A 470 -14.65 15.52 -7.10
CA PRO A 470 -15.63 16.12 -6.19
C PRO A 470 -17.12 15.96 -6.56
N ALA A 471 -17.48 15.17 -7.58
CA ALA A 471 -18.88 14.88 -7.87
C ALA A 471 -19.53 14.14 -6.69
N ARG A 472 -20.76 14.52 -6.34
CA ARG A 472 -21.50 13.97 -5.20
C ARG A 472 -22.62 13.06 -5.69
N LEU A 473 -22.24 11.86 -6.11
CA LEU A 473 -23.19 10.82 -6.52
C LEU A 473 -23.21 9.68 -5.50
N SER A 474 -24.40 9.14 -5.26
CA SER A 474 -24.59 7.91 -4.50
C SER A 474 -24.26 6.68 -5.34
N GLN A 475 -23.90 5.57 -4.71
CA GLN A 475 -23.60 4.32 -5.44
C GLN A 475 -24.73 3.90 -6.40
N PRO A 476 -26.04 3.95 -6.04
CA PRO A 476 -27.10 3.63 -6.99
C PRO A 476 -27.15 4.54 -8.23
N GLN A 477 -26.83 5.82 -8.08
CA GLN A 477 -26.76 6.77 -9.21
C GLN A 477 -25.57 6.45 -10.12
N ILE A 478 -24.43 6.05 -9.55
CA ILE A 478 -23.25 5.61 -10.30
C ILE A 478 -23.57 4.32 -11.06
N ASP A 479 -24.17 3.34 -10.38
CA ASP A 479 -24.56 2.06 -11.00
C ASP A 479 -25.58 2.28 -12.15
N GLU A 480 -26.46 3.27 -12.03
CA GLU A 480 -27.36 3.67 -13.11
C GLU A 480 -26.62 4.25 -14.31
N LEU A 481 -25.69 5.18 -14.06
CA LEU A 481 -24.84 5.78 -15.07
C LEU A 481 -24.01 4.73 -15.82
N GLU A 482 -23.41 3.78 -15.12
CA GLU A 482 -22.60 2.70 -15.71
C GLU A 482 -23.43 1.71 -16.56
N ARG A 483 -24.75 1.60 -16.31
CA ARG A 483 -25.66 0.83 -17.17
C ARG A 483 -25.96 1.53 -18.48
N GLU A 484 -26.01 2.86 -18.48
CA GLU A 484 -26.38 3.66 -19.64
C GLU A 484 -25.17 4.01 -20.52
N HIS A 485 -24.00 4.17 -19.90
CA HIS A 485 -22.80 4.69 -20.53
C HIS A 485 -21.54 3.93 -20.09
N GLN A 486 -20.55 3.84 -20.99
CA GLN A 486 -19.19 3.48 -20.60
C GLN A 486 -18.47 4.73 -20.11
N ILE A 487 -18.22 4.82 -18.81
CA ILE A 487 -17.77 6.04 -18.15
C ILE A 487 -16.31 5.91 -17.74
N ALA A 488 -15.54 6.95 -18.01
CA ALA A 488 -14.19 7.11 -17.50
C ALA A 488 -14.18 7.93 -16.20
N ASP A 489 -15.02 8.96 -16.13
CA ASP A 489 -15.07 9.89 -15.00
C ASP A 489 -16.40 10.66 -14.98
N VAL A 490 -16.75 11.24 -13.83
CA VAL A 490 -17.90 12.12 -13.64
C VAL A 490 -17.47 13.33 -12.82
N LEU A 491 -17.68 14.53 -13.37
CA LEU A 491 -17.22 15.78 -12.79
C LEU A 491 -18.41 16.72 -12.52
N PRO A 492 -18.36 17.58 -11.49
CA PRO A 492 -19.33 18.65 -11.37
C PRO A 492 -19.15 19.69 -12.49
N LEU A 493 -20.24 20.34 -12.89
CA LEU A 493 -20.15 21.45 -13.84
C LEU A 493 -19.50 22.67 -13.19
N THR A 494 -18.66 23.36 -13.96
CA THR A 494 -18.20 24.71 -13.63
C THR A 494 -19.37 25.70 -13.61
N PRO A 495 -19.28 26.83 -12.89
CA PRO A 495 -20.35 27.83 -12.86
C PRO A 495 -20.80 28.31 -14.25
N LEU A 496 -19.87 28.41 -15.21
CA LEU A 496 -20.20 28.75 -16.59
C LEU A 496 -21.01 27.64 -17.26
N GLN A 497 -20.57 26.38 -17.16
CA GLN A 497 -21.30 25.24 -17.73
C GLN A 497 -22.70 25.10 -17.12
N GLN A 498 -22.88 25.37 -15.83
CA GLN A 498 -24.20 25.38 -15.19
C GLN A 498 -25.13 26.42 -15.82
N GLY A 499 -24.62 27.64 -16.05
CA GLY A 499 -25.37 28.68 -16.74
C GLY A 499 -25.75 28.28 -18.17
N LEU A 500 -24.81 27.70 -18.92
CA LEU A 500 -25.06 27.19 -20.27
C LEU A 500 -26.16 26.11 -20.27
N LEU A 501 -26.04 25.12 -19.39
CA LEU A 501 -27.00 24.01 -19.28
C LEU A 501 -28.41 24.51 -18.93
N PHE A 502 -28.52 25.47 -18.00
CA PHE A 502 -29.79 26.09 -17.62
C PHE A 502 -30.46 26.81 -18.78
N HIS A 503 -29.71 27.55 -19.59
CA HIS A 503 -30.24 28.21 -20.78
C HIS A 503 -30.72 27.20 -21.83
N THR A 504 -29.97 26.10 -22.03
CA THR A 504 -30.38 25.05 -22.97
C THR A 504 -31.62 24.29 -22.50
N SER A 505 -31.77 23.99 -21.20
CA SER A 505 -32.91 23.20 -20.68
C SER A 505 -34.23 23.98 -20.66
N ILE A 506 -34.20 25.29 -20.38
CA ILE A 506 -35.38 26.17 -20.47
C ILE A 506 -35.90 26.29 -21.91
N SER A 507 -35.00 26.17 -22.89
CA SER A 507 -35.33 26.33 -24.32
C SER A 507 -36.15 25.18 -24.88
N HIS A 508 -36.13 23.98 -24.28
CA HIS A 508 -36.95 22.85 -24.71
C HIS A 508 -38.46 23.03 -24.47
N GLY A 509 -38.88 24.06 -23.72
CA GLY A 509 -40.29 24.37 -23.43
C GLY A 509 -40.89 25.55 -24.21
N SER A 510 -40.07 26.34 -24.90
CA SER A 510 -40.49 27.54 -25.65
C SER A 510 -40.06 27.42 -27.11
N SER A 511 -40.96 27.73 -28.04
CA SER A 511 -40.72 27.68 -29.50
C SER A 511 -39.73 28.73 -30.04
N ASP A 512 -38.84 29.25 -29.21
CA ASP A 512 -37.84 30.26 -29.58
C ASP A 512 -36.42 29.63 -29.47
N ASP A 513 -35.64 29.80 -30.56
CA ASP A 513 -34.31 29.25 -30.92
C ASP A 513 -33.14 29.52 -29.92
N LEU A 514 -33.36 29.43 -28.62
CA LEU A 514 -32.30 29.65 -27.63
C LEU A 514 -31.38 28.43 -27.42
N GLY A 515 -31.78 27.23 -27.87
CA GLY A 515 -30.92 26.04 -27.91
C GLY A 515 -29.72 26.20 -28.84
N GLU A 516 -29.85 27.05 -29.87
CA GLU A 516 -28.77 27.39 -30.82
C GLU A 516 -27.81 28.47 -30.28
N LEU A 517 -28.15 29.16 -29.18
CA LEU A 517 -27.42 30.35 -28.72
C LEU A 517 -25.93 30.09 -28.43
N TYR A 518 -25.61 28.85 -28.07
CA TYR A 518 -24.24 28.44 -27.71
C TYR A 518 -23.64 27.43 -28.70
N ALA A 519 -24.31 27.15 -29.82
CA ALA A 519 -23.78 26.32 -30.90
C ALA A 519 -22.90 27.17 -31.84
N VAL A 520 -21.60 26.86 -31.91
CA VAL A 520 -20.65 27.55 -32.80
C VAL A 520 -20.20 26.59 -33.90
N GLN A 521 -20.45 26.94 -35.16
CA GLN A 521 -19.89 26.25 -36.33
C GLN A 521 -18.64 26.98 -36.84
N LEU A 522 -17.56 26.23 -37.05
CA LEU A 522 -16.32 26.72 -37.64
C LEU A 522 -16.06 26.03 -38.98
N GLY A 523 -16.08 26.79 -40.07
CA GLY A 523 -15.69 26.30 -41.39
C GLY A 523 -14.19 26.50 -41.64
N VAL A 524 -13.50 25.45 -42.10
CA VAL A 524 -12.09 25.51 -42.49
C VAL A 524 -11.92 24.95 -43.89
N THR A 525 -11.37 25.75 -44.81
CA THR A 525 -11.08 25.32 -46.18
C THR A 525 -9.63 24.84 -46.29
N LEU A 526 -9.44 23.62 -46.80
CA LEU A 526 -8.13 23.05 -47.12
C LEU A 526 -8.06 22.83 -48.63
N SER A 527 -6.93 23.19 -49.26
CA SER A 527 -6.70 22.98 -50.70
C SER A 527 -5.56 21.99 -50.93
N GLY A 528 -5.76 21.05 -51.85
CA GLY A 528 -4.79 20.00 -52.17
C GLY A 528 -5.31 18.59 -51.89
N PRO A 529 -4.49 17.54 -52.07
CA PRO A 529 -4.88 16.16 -51.78
C PRO A 529 -5.07 15.96 -50.27
N LEU A 530 -6.31 15.67 -49.85
CA LEU A 530 -6.66 15.36 -48.47
C LEU A 530 -6.96 13.87 -48.34
N ASP A 531 -6.32 13.21 -47.37
CA ASP A 531 -6.68 11.87 -46.95
C ASP A 531 -7.70 11.97 -45.79
N ALA A 532 -8.97 11.68 -46.09
CA ALA A 532 -10.07 11.83 -45.14
C ALA A 532 -9.91 10.93 -43.91
N GLN A 533 -9.39 9.71 -44.09
CA GLN A 533 -9.20 8.77 -42.99
C GLN A 533 -8.09 9.25 -42.05
N ARG A 534 -6.97 9.73 -42.61
CA ARG A 534 -5.88 10.29 -41.80
C ARG A 534 -6.31 11.53 -41.03
N LEU A 535 -7.17 12.37 -41.60
CA LEU A 535 -7.73 13.53 -40.89
C LEU A 535 -8.65 13.08 -39.74
N HIS A 536 -9.57 12.16 -40.01
CA HIS A 536 -10.43 11.56 -38.99
C HIS A 536 -9.61 10.98 -37.83
N ASP A 537 -8.58 10.17 -38.12
CA ASP A 537 -7.76 9.54 -37.11
C ASP A 537 -6.97 10.57 -36.28
N ALA A 538 -6.51 11.66 -36.90
CA ALA A 538 -5.86 12.77 -36.20
C ALA A 538 -6.82 13.49 -35.24
N VAL A 539 -8.04 13.80 -35.67
CA VAL A 539 -9.07 14.43 -34.82
C VAL A 539 -9.48 13.49 -33.69
N GLN A 540 -9.69 12.21 -34.00
CA GLN A 540 -10.01 11.18 -33.02
C GLN A 540 -8.88 10.98 -32.00
N ALA A 541 -7.61 11.12 -32.39
CA ALA A 541 -6.47 11.11 -31.46
C ALA A 541 -6.49 12.31 -30.50
N VAL A 542 -6.85 13.50 -30.98
CA VAL A 542 -7.03 14.69 -30.12
C VAL A 542 -8.15 14.46 -29.11
N VAL A 543 -9.28 13.90 -29.53
CA VAL A 543 -10.40 13.62 -28.62
C VAL A 543 -10.09 12.50 -27.63
N ARG A 544 -9.34 11.45 -28.03
CA ARG A 544 -8.82 10.45 -27.07
C ARG A 544 -7.89 11.08 -26.03
N ARG A 545 -7.05 12.05 -26.44
CA ARG A 545 -6.16 12.79 -25.53
C ARG A 545 -6.94 13.76 -24.62
N HIS A 546 -8.08 14.27 -25.09
CA HIS A 546 -8.91 15.28 -24.43
C HIS A 546 -10.40 14.86 -24.43
N PRO A 547 -10.79 13.86 -23.62
CA PRO A 547 -12.15 13.28 -23.65
C PRO A 547 -13.25 14.27 -23.24
N HIS A 548 -12.88 15.34 -22.54
CA HIS A 548 -13.78 16.45 -22.16
C HIS A 548 -14.43 17.15 -23.37
N LEU A 549 -13.84 17.05 -24.57
CA LEU A 549 -14.40 17.63 -25.80
C LEU A 549 -15.72 16.96 -26.24
N VAL A 550 -15.96 15.72 -25.81
CA VAL A 550 -17.18 14.95 -26.12
C VAL A 550 -17.92 14.55 -24.84
N ALA A 551 -17.74 15.34 -23.78
CA ALA A 551 -18.43 15.10 -22.52
C ALA A 551 -19.94 15.30 -22.67
N ARG A 552 -20.71 14.51 -21.91
CA ARG A 552 -22.17 14.64 -21.84
C ARG A 552 -22.54 15.38 -20.57
N PHE A 553 -23.60 16.17 -20.61
CA PHE A 553 -24.11 16.89 -19.45
C PHE A 553 -25.46 16.31 -19.06
N SER A 554 -25.66 16.05 -17.78
CA SER A 554 -26.92 15.53 -17.23
C SER A 554 -27.37 16.37 -16.05
N ASP A 555 -28.63 16.80 -16.06
CA ASP A 555 -29.32 17.53 -15.00
C ASP A 555 -30.28 16.63 -14.18
N HIS A 556 -30.22 15.31 -14.36
CA HIS A 556 -31.08 14.33 -13.70
C HIS A 556 -30.78 14.13 -12.19
N TYR A 557 -29.69 14.70 -11.68
CA TYR A 557 -29.22 14.55 -10.30
C TYR A 557 -29.33 15.88 -9.53
N ASP A 558 -29.23 15.82 -8.19
CA ASP A 558 -29.31 16.99 -7.31
C ASP A 558 -28.38 18.13 -7.73
N GLN A 559 -27.20 17.78 -8.26
CA GLN A 559 -26.31 18.70 -8.96
C GLN A 559 -26.07 18.17 -10.36
N PRO A 560 -26.12 19.01 -11.40
CA PRO A 560 -25.81 18.58 -12.75
C PRO A 560 -24.37 18.11 -12.82
N VAL A 561 -24.13 17.09 -13.65
CA VAL A 561 -22.82 16.44 -13.79
C VAL A 561 -22.39 16.38 -15.25
N GLN A 562 -21.07 16.39 -15.44
CA GLN A 562 -20.39 16.16 -16.70
C GLN A 562 -19.90 14.70 -16.70
N ILE A 563 -20.40 13.90 -17.64
CA ILE A 563 -20.06 12.50 -17.82
C ILE A 563 -18.96 12.40 -18.89
N ILE A 564 -17.81 11.85 -18.51
CA ILE A 564 -16.67 11.65 -19.39
C ILE A 564 -16.71 10.21 -19.93
N PRO A 565 -16.81 10.00 -21.25
CA PRO A 565 -16.88 8.65 -21.82
C PRO A 565 -15.52 7.94 -21.74
N ALA A 566 -15.54 6.65 -21.42
CA ALA A 566 -14.35 5.79 -21.41
C ALA A 566 -13.73 5.65 -22.81
N ASN A 567 -14.57 5.55 -23.83
CA ASN A 567 -14.18 5.56 -25.24
C ASN A 567 -14.76 6.80 -25.92
N PRO A 568 -14.06 7.95 -25.86
CA PRO A 568 -14.55 9.18 -26.48
C PRO A 568 -14.50 9.03 -28.01
N VAL A 569 -15.66 9.11 -28.66
CA VAL A 569 -15.79 9.04 -30.13
C VAL A 569 -16.25 10.39 -30.66
N VAL A 570 -15.60 10.85 -31.72
CA VAL A 570 -16.00 12.06 -32.44
C VAL A 570 -17.17 11.73 -33.35
N PRO A 571 -18.29 12.46 -33.29
CA PRO A 571 -19.30 12.38 -34.33
C PRO A 571 -18.68 12.93 -35.62
N TRP A 572 -18.41 12.04 -36.58
CA TRP A 572 -17.75 12.37 -37.85
C TRP A 572 -18.64 11.98 -39.03
N GLN A 573 -18.83 12.91 -39.95
CA GLN A 573 -19.53 12.68 -41.21
C GLN A 573 -18.62 13.08 -42.37
N TYR A 574 -18.48 12.18 -43.35
CA TYR A 574 -17.80 12.45 -44.60
C TYR A 574 -18.83 12.51 -45.73
N ALA A 575 -18.79 13.57 -46.51
CA ALA A 575 -19.66 13.76 -47.67
C ALA A 575 -18.82 14.22 -48.86
N GLU A 576 -18.99 13.56 -50.00
CA GLU A 576 -18.45 14.00 -51.29
C GLU A 576 -19.53 14.82 -52.00
N LEU A 577 -19.18 16.05 -52.38
CA LEU A 577 -20.09 17.00 -53.00
C LEU A 577 -19.63 17.26 -54.44
N ASP A 578 -20.52 17.03 -55.40
CA ASP A 578 -20.29 17.23 -56.82
C ASP A 578 -21.34 18.18 -57.43
N GLY A 579 -21.02 18.80 -58.56
CA GLY A 579 -21.93 19.64 -59.35
C GLY A 579 -21.79 21.16 -59.13
N ASP A 580 -22.71 21.93 -59.70
CA ASP A 580 -22.66 23.41 -59.69
C ASP A 580 -23.25 24.05 -58.40
N ASP A 581 -23.82 23.25 -57.48
CA ASP A 581 -24.54 23.70 -56.27
C ASP A 581 -23.85 23.24 -54.97
N VAL A 582 -22.52 23.16 -54.96
CA VAL A 582 -21.77 22.68 -53.77
C VAL A 582 -22.01 23.58 -52.56
N ASP A 583 -22.05 24.89 -52.75
CA ASP A 583 -22.24 25.85 -51.65
C ASP A 583 -23.58 25.64 -50.94
N ALA A 584 -24.69 25.48 -51.67
CA ALA A 584 -25.99 25.21 -51.03
C ALA A 584 -26.07 23.80 -50.42
N GLN A 585 -25.29 22.82 -50.92
CA GLN A 585 -25.15 21.52 -50.26
C GLN A 585 -24.44 21.64 -48.92
N VAL A 586 -23.36 22.42 -48.83
CA VAL A 586 -22.66 22.71 -47.57
C VAL A 586 -23.58 23.44 -46.60
N GLU A 587 -24.32 24.45 -47.05
CA GLU A 587 -25.27 25.17 -46.19
C GLU A 587 -26.36 24.26 -45.63
N ARG A 588 -26.89 23.32 -46.44
CA ARG A 588 -27.85 22.32 -45.98
C ARG A 588 -27.26 21.38 -44.94
N LEU A 589 -26.02 20.93 -45.12
CA LEU A 589 -25.32 20.08 -44.14
C LEU A 589 -25.09 20.84 -42.82
N CYS A 590 -24.61 22.08 -42.88
CA CYS A 590 -24.42 22.90 -41.68
C CYS A 590 -25.75 23.21 -40.97
N ALA A 591 -26.84 23.43 -41.69
CA ALA A 591 -28.15 23.62 -41.09
C ALA A 591 -28.67 22.33 -40.43
N ALA A 592 -28.45 21.17 -41.06
CA ALA A 592 -28.83 19.87 -40.51
C ALA A 592 -27.99 19.46 -39.30
N GLU A 593 -26.72 19.86 -39.21
CA GLU A 593 -25.86 19.63 -38.03
C GLU A 593 -26.29 20.49 -36.82
N ARG A 594 -26.83 21.69 -37.08
CA ARG A 594 -27.30 22.61 -36.02
C ARG A 594 -28.61 22.19 -35.38
N ALA A 595 -29.49 21.56 -36.17
CA ALA A 595 -30.81 21.08 -35.76
C ALA A 595 -30.73 19.74 -35.02
#